data_AF-M5R9E3-F1
#
_entry.id   AF-M5R9E3-F1
#
_cell.length_a   1.000
_cell.length_b   1.000
_cell.length_c   1.000
_cell.angle_alpha   90.00
_cell.angle_beta   90.00
_cell.angle_gamma   90.00
#
_symmetry.space_group_name_H-M   'P 1'
#
loop_
_entity.id
_entity.type
_entity.pdbx_description
1 polymer ?
#
loop_
_entity_poly.entity_id
_entity_poly.type
_entity_poly.pdbx_seq_one_letter_code
_entity_poly.pdbx_strand_id
1 'polypeptide(L)'
;MWNSSLGCRVLRNAEARLIASAAWSLIGEVRNAIPSAESKYPPFPRDVELFDRMTPEQQVVMVDRVTSYLLDPKVAAPRRTALLDATIATIFRHVLVQIEIEIDDNPDFSSGDPSKKRSETIEALYEIIDDVEFDGEEPLERFVEADCIDVETWQVAVEVLRNRVLPDEDWALDELALDLPPEQGESLKQVMGINNDYFIDTAPNATVADAREAWCNLLERLTGHRPESWRFGDQPELVPEDVCCDPPPPVLSFSGSAETKTTSKPVFPVADKATVRLGDAMDQIAMTPSAWDVFLHLPSGQLSSLPHDLSHAIEAEMSFADYGGEADEKMFALAQAIHETNHYVEVPSNFDFH
;
A
#
# COMPACT_ATOMS: atom_id res chain seq x y z
N MET A 1 1.79 -14.54 -7.30
CA MET A 1 1.30 -13.48 -8.20
C MET A 1 0.38 -12.51 -7.45
N TRP A 2 0.23 -11.28 -7.92
CA TRP A 2 -0.56 -10.21 -7.31
C TRP A 2 -1.27 -9.35 -8.37
N ASN A 3 -2.51 -8.93 -8.10
CA ASN A 3 -3.30 -8.05 -8.98
C ASN A 3 -2.94 -6.58 -8.72
N SER A 4 -1.91 -6.09 -9.40
CA SER A 4 -1.41 -4.72 -9.27
C SER A 4 -2.08 -3.73 -10.23
N SER A 5 -1.76 -2.44 -10.12
CA SER A 5 -2.14 -1.40 -11.09
C SER A 5 -1.64 -1.69 -12.52
N LEU A 6 -0.59 -2.50 -12.66
CA LEU A 6 -0.03 -2.95 -13.93
C LEU A 6 -0.56 -4.32 -14.38
N GLY A 7 -1.61 -4.81 -13.74
CA GLY A 7 -2.17 -6.14 -13.96
C GLY A 7 -1.60 -7.22 -13.02
N CYS A 8 -1.91 -8.47 -13.33
CA CYS A 8 -1.53 -9.62 -12.51
C CYS A 8 -0.06 -10.02 -12.75
N ARG A 9 0.82 -9.79 -11.77
CA ARG A 9 2.28 -9.99 -11.92
C ARG A 9 2.95 -10.51 -10.65
N VAL A 10 4.25 -10.78 -10.75
CA VAL A 10 5.16 -11.10 -9.64
C VAL A 10 6.24 -10.01 -9.69
N LEU A 11 6.67 -9.52 -8.53
CA LEU A 11 7.76 -8.55 -8.47
C LEU A 11 9.05 -9.22 -8.93
N ARG A 12 9.90 -8.48 -9.64
CA ARG A 12 11.19 -8.98 -10.15
C ARG A 12 12.31 -8.03 -9.77
N ASN A 13 13.54 -8.49 -9.96
CA ASN A 13 14.76 -7.67 -9.92
C ASN A 13 14.85 -6.74 -8.69
N ALA A 14 15.01 -5.42 -8.88
CA ALA A 14 15.27 -4.48 -7.79
C ALA A 14 14.03 -4.27 -6.92
N GLU A 15 12.85 -4.18 -7.52
CA GLU A 15 11.58 -4.10 -6.80
C GLU A 15 11.36 -5.32 -5.88
N ALA A 16 11.65 -6.53 -6.38
CA ALA A 16 11.58 -7.75 -5.57
C ALA A 16 12.59 -7.78 -4.43
N ARG A 17 13.82 -7.30 -4.68
CA ARG A 17 14.87 -7.21 -3.65
C ARG A 17 14.47 -6.24 -2.54
N LEU A 18 13.97 -5.06 -2.90
CA LEU A 18 13.51 -4.06 -1.94
C LEU A 18 12.43 -4.64 -1.02
N ILE A 19 11.40 -5.27 -1.60
CA ILE A 19 10.30 -5.87 -0.83
C ILE A 19 10.77 -7.05 0.03
N ALA A 20 11.64 -7.91 -0.50
CA ALA A 20 12.22 -9.01 0.26
C ALA A 20 13.02 -8.52 1.47
N SER A 21 13.90 -7.52 1.26
CA SER A 21 14.75 -6.90 2.28
C SER A 21 13.92 -6.20 3.35
N ALA A 22 12.89 -5.46 2.95
CA ALA A 22 11.96 -4.78 3.86
C ALA A 22 11.14 -5.78 4.69
N ALA A 23 10.55 -6.80 4.06
CA ALA A 23 9.77 -7.83 4.74
C ALA A 23 10.62 -8.62 5.75
N TRP A 24 11.87 -8.93 5.39
CA TRP A 24 12.84 -9.56 6.29
C TRP A 24 13.07 -8.73 7.55
N SER A 25 13.39 -7.44 7.41
CA SER A 25 13.62 -6.56 8.56
C SER A 25 12.36 -6.38 9.40
N LEU A 26 11.21 -6.17 8.75
CA LEU A 26 9.94 -5.98 9.42
C LEU A 26 9.61 -7.18 10.32
N ILE A 27 9.71 -8.42 9.80
CA ILE A 27 9.53 -9.62 10.63
C ILE A 27 10.63 -9.74 11.68
N GLY A 28 11.86 -9.37 11.34
CA GLY A 28 12.99 -9.30 12.27
C GLY A 28 12.70 -8.47 13.52
N GLU A 29 11.88 -7.43 13.39
CA GLU A 29 11.43 -6.56 14.48
C GLU A 29 10.18 -7.11 15.17
N VAL A 30 9.14 -7.48 14.41
CA VAL A 30 7.88 -8.03 14.93
C VAL A 30 8.12 -9.28 15.76
N ARG A 31 9.05 -10.16 15.35
CA ARG A 31 9.37 -11.40 16.07
C ARG A 31 9.92 -11.16 17.47
N ASN A 32 10.53 -10.01 17.73
CA ASN A 32 11.06 -9.68 19.06
C ASN A 32 9.92 -9.40 20.06
N ALA A 33 8.70 -9.20 19.57
CA ALA A 33 7.49 -9.06 20.37
C ALA A 33 6.72 -10.40 20.55
N ILE A 34 7.27 -11.55 20.10
CA ILE A 34 6.66 -12.88 20.26
C ILE A 34 7.36 -13.65 21.41
N PRO A 35 6.60 -14.25 22.36
CA PRO A 35 5.15 -14.35 22.41
C PRO A 35 4.48 -13.05 22.86
N SER A 36 3.38 -12.69 22.18
CA SER A 36 2.68 -11.42 22.39
C SER A 36 2.19 -11.19 23.82
N ALA A 37 1.80 -12.25 24.52
CA ALA A 37 1.33 -12.19 25.91
C ALA A 37 2.43 -11.86 26.94
N GLU A 38 3.71 -12.00 26.58
CA GLU A 38 4.84 -11.79 27.48
C GLU A 38 5.72 -10.58 27.08
N SER A 39 5.47 -9.99 25.91
CA SER A 39 6.25 -8.85 25.46
C SER A 39 5.99 -7.62 26.31
N LYS A 40 7.06 -7.04 26.85
CA LYS A 40 7.00 -5.74 27.56
C LYS A 40 6.85 -4.56 26.62
N TYR A 41 7.13 -4.76 25.34
CA TYR A 41 7.11 -3.72 24.33
C TYR A 41 6.12 -4.12 23.23
N PRO A 42 5.02 -3.36 23.03
CA PRO A 42 4.21 -3.56 21.83
C PRO A 42 5.10 -3.34 20.59
N PRO A 43 4.82 -4.02 19.47
CA PRO A 43 5.48 -3.67 18.21
C PRO A 43 5.29 -2.18 17.93
N PHE A 44 6.32 -1.55 17.37
CA PHE A 44 6.23 -0.14 16.98
C PHE A 44 5.08 0.02 15.96
N PRO A 45 4.13 0.95 16.20
CA PRO A 45 3.09 1.23 15.22
C PRO A 45 3.73 1.68 13.91
N ARG A 46 3.13 1.29 12.79
CA ARG A 46 3.61 1.58 11.44
C ARG A 46 2.69 2.54 10.70
N ASP A 47 1.78 3.19 11.41
CA ASP A 47 0.78 4.10 10.85
C ASP A 47 -0.10 3.39 9.79
N VAL A 48 -0.29 2.07 9.95
CA VAL A 48 -1.19 1.25 9.13
C VAL A 48 -2.09 0.50 10.08
N GLU A 49 -3.19 1.15 10.46
CA GLU A 49 -4.01 0.75 11.59
C GLU A 49 -4.51 -0.70 11.51
N LEU A 50 -4.96 -1.15 10.33
CA LEU A 50 -5.37 -2.54 10.11
C LEU A 50 -4.28 -3.57 10.46
N PHE A 51 -3.02 -3.25 10.16
CA PHE A 51 -1.88 -4.10 10.48
C PHE A 51 -1.45 -3.97 11.94
N ASP A 52 -1.47 -2.75 12.46
CA ASP A 52 -1.04 -2.42 13.83
C ASP A 52 -1.96 -3.04 14.90
N ARG A 53 -3.24 -3.25 14.58
CA ARG A 53 -4.21 -3.94 15.47
C ARG A 53 -3.99 -5.46 15.56
N MET A 54 -3.26 -6.06 14.63
CA MET A 54 -2.99 -7.50 14.62
C MET A 54 -2.03 -7.90 15.74
N THR A 55 -2.12 -9.14 16.24
CA THR A 55 -1.07 -9.65 17.13
C THR A 55 0.24 -9.86 16.35
N PRO A 56 1.41 -9.79 17.01
CA PRO A 56 2.70 -10.11 16.38
C PRO A 56 2.72 -11.44 15.61
N GLU A 57 2.06 -12.50 16.12
CA GLU A 57 1.95 -13.77 15.42
C GLU A 57 1.17 -13.65 14.09
N GLN A 58 0.07 -12.88 14.11
CA GLN A 58 -0.75 -12.61 12.93
C GLN A 58 0.03 -11.78 11.90
N GLN A 59 0.76 -10.76 12.36
CA GLN A 59 1.60 -9.92 11.51
C GLN A 59 2.64 -10.75 10.75
N VAL A 60 3.35 -11.67 11.41
CA VAL A 60 4.33 -12.56 10.75
C VAL A 60 3.66 -13.45 9.68
N VAL A 61 2.51 -14.04 10.01
CA VAL A 61 1.75 -14.88 9.06
C VAL A 61 1.28 -14.05 7.85
N MET A 62 0.82 -12.82 8.08
CA MET A 62 0.36 -11.95 7.01
C MET A 62 1.51 -11.51 6.09
N VAL A 63 2.68 -11.15 6.64
CA VAL A 63 3.86 -10.80 5.85
C VAL A 63 4.36 -11.99 5.02
N ASP A 64 4.41 -13.21 5.58
CA ASP A 64 4.72 -14.43 4.80
C ASP A 64 3.70 -14.64 3.66
N ARG A 65 2.41 -14.49 3.95
CA ARG A 65 1.34 -14.65 2.97
C ARG A 65 1.48 -13.64 1.82
N VAL A 66 1.61 -12.34 2.09
CA VAL A 66 1.73 -11.34 1.00
C VAL A 66 3.02 -11.49 0.22
N THR A 67 4.14 -11.81 0.86
CA THR A 67 5.40 -12.03 0.15
C THR A 67 5.35 -13.29 -0.73
N SER A 68 4.57 -14.31 -0.36
CA SER A 68 4.29 -15.44 -1.27
C SER A 68 3.57 -15.00 -2.54
N TYR A 69 2.60 -14.08 -2.42
CA TYR A 69 1.90 -13.52 -3.57
C TYR A 69 2.79 -12.59 -4.41
N LEU A 70 3.60 -11.76 -3.78
CA LEU A 70 4.44 -10.80 -4.47
C LEU A 70 5.67 -11.44 -5.12
N LEU A 71 6.26 -12.48 -4.53
CA LEU A 71 7.58 -13.00 -4.91
C LEU A 71 7.57 -14.40 -5.52
N ASP A 72 6.54 -15.24 -5.25
CA ASP A 72 6.48 -16.61 -5.79
C ASP A 72 5.62 -16.68 -7.06
N PRO A 73 6.19 -17.01 -8.23
CA PRO A 73 5.43 -17.19 -9.47
C PRO A 73 4.51 -18.42 -9.48
N LYS A 74 4.70 -19.37 -8.56
CA LYS A 74 3.86 -20.57 -8.46
C LYS A 74 2.57 -20.34 -7.69
N VAL A 75 2.50 -19.27 -6.91
CA VAL A 75 1.32 -18.94 -6.11
C VAL A 75 0.39 -18.06 -6.94
N ALA A 76 -0.86 -18.50 -7.13
CA ALA A 76 -1.87 -17.72 -7.85
C ALA A 76 -2.20 -16.42 -7.11
N ALA A 77 -2.65 -15.40 -7.86
CA ALA A 77 -3.06 -14.14 -7.24
C ALA A 77 -4.29 -14.34 -6.34
N PRO A 78 -4.25 -13.84 -5.10
CA PRO A 78 -5.40 -13.92 -4.22
C PRO A 78 -6.49 -12.94 -4.67
N ARG A 79 -7.67 -13.10 -4.10
CA ARG A 79 -8.61 -11.99 -4.02
C ARG A 79 -8.00 -10.91 -3.13
N ARG A 80 -8.01 -9.64 -3.56
CA ARG A 80 -7.59 -8.52 -2.72
C ARG A 80 -8.57 -8.33 -1.56
N THR A 81 -8.03 -8.11 -0.37
CA THR A 81 -8.75 -7.79 0.86
C THR A 81 -8.02 -6.66 1.56
N ALA A 82 -8.72 -5.89 2.39
CA ALA A 82 -8.15 -4.75 3.10
C ALA A 82 -6.91 -5.15 3.92
N LEU A 83 -6.93 -6.33 4.55
CA LEU A 83 -5.80 -6.84 5.33
C LEU A 83 -4.57 -7.15 4.46
N LEU A 84 -4.76 -7.74 3.29
CA LEU A 84 -3.63 -8.02 2.38
C LEU A 84 -3.01 -6.73 1.86
N ASP A 85 -3.85 -5.77 1.47
CA ASP A 85 -3.38 -4.48 0.96
C ASP A 85 -2.70 -3.65 2.06
N ALA A 86 -3.28 -3.58 3.26
CA ALA A 86 -2.68 -2.94 4.43
C ALA A 86 -1.33 -3.59 4.81
N THR A 87 -1.22 -4.92 4.74
CA THR A 87 0.07 -5.60 4.99
C THR A 87 1.13 -5.18 3.96
N ILE A 88 0.76 -5.04 2.69
CA ILE A 88 1.67 -4.56 1.64
C ILE A 88 2.04 -3.09 1.89
N ALA A 89 1.07 -2.24 2.22
CA ALA A 89 1.30 -0.84 2.56
C ALA A 89 2.27 -0.70 3.73
N THR A 90 2.13 -1.56 4.75
CA THR A 90 3.04 -1.63 5.90
C THR A 90 4.48 -1.95 5.48
N ILE A 91 4.69 -2.86 4.53
CA ILE A 91 6.05 -3.17 4.04
C ILE A 91 6.67 -1.94 3.37
N PHE A 92 5.90 -1.17 2.59
CA PHE A 92 6.40 0.08 2.00
C PHE A 92 6.63 1.17 3.05
N ARG A 93 5.75 1.31 4.03
CA ARG A 93 5.97 2.24 5.16
C ARG A 93 7.21 1.85 5.96
N HIS A 94 7.50 0.55 6.10
CA HIS A 94 8.74 0.05 6.70
C HIS A 94 9.99 0.44 5.91
N VAL A 95 9.92 0.46 4.57
CA VAL A 95 11.01 1.00 3.73
C VAL A 95 11.29 2.46 4.09
N LEU A 96 10.25 3.29 4.21
CA LEU A 96 10.38 4.70 4.56
C LEU A 96 10.99 4.88 5.97
N VAL A 97 10.51 4.13 6.97
CA VAL A 97 11.08 4.15 8.34
C VAL A 97 12.56 3.78 8.33
N GLN A 98 12.98 2.78 7.54
CA GLN A 98 14.39 2.43 7.42
C GLN A 98 15.23 3.55 6.78
N ILE A 99 14.66 4.30 5.84
CA ILE A 99 15.31 5.48 5.24
C ILE A 99 15.43 6.62 6.27
N GLU A 100 14.36 6.89 7.03
CA GLU A 100 14.37 7.88 8.12
C GLU A 100 15.50 7.59 9.12
N ILE A 101 15.62 6.32 9.56
CA ILE A 101 16.70 5.87 10.44
C ILE A 101 18.08 6.09 9.79
N GLU A 102 18.24 5.74 8.50
CA GLU A 102 19.51 5.95 7.79
C GLU A 102 19.90 7.43 7.67
N ILE A 103 18.93 8.34 7.52
CA ILE A 103 19.14 9.79 7.49
C ILE A 103 19.55 10.29 8.88
N ASP A 104 18.87 9.87 9.93
CA ASP A 104 19.15 10.26 11.32
C ASP A 104 20.53 9.75 11.79
N ASP A 105 20.86 8.50 11.50
CA ASP A 105 22.12 7.86 11.92
C ASP A 105 23.33 8.33 11.09
N ASN A 106 23.13 8.67 9.82
CA ASN A 106 24.21 9.06 8.90
C ASN A 106 23.76 10.11 7.87
N PRO A 107 23.62 11.38 8.29
CA PRO A 107 23.13 12.45 7.42
C PRO A 107 24.13 12.82 6.31
N ASP A 108 25.43 12.68 6.55
CA ASP A 108 26.46 13.24 5.67
C ASP A 108 26.88 12.31 4.51
N PHE A 109 26.32 11.10 4.38
CA PHE A 109 26.61 10.08 3.33
C PHE A 109 28.11 9.77 3.08
N SER A 110 28.99 10.29 3.93
CA SER A 110 30.41 10.53 3.62
C SER A 110 31.32 9.40 4.12
N SER A 111 30.75 8.39 4.78
CA SER A 111 31.47 7.19 5.22
C SER A 111 31.78 6.20 4.09
N GLY A 112 31.36 6.48 2.84
CA GLY A 112 31.68 5.65 1.68
C GLY A 112 30.97 4.29 1.66
N ASP A 113 30.06 4.05 2.60
CA ASP A 113 29.13 2.93 2.57
C ASP A 113 27.77 3.51 2.18
N PRO A 114 27.31 3.33 0.92
CA PRO A 114 26.04 3.87 0.49
C PRO A 114 24.94 3.29 1.37
N SER A 115 24.07 4.15 1.91
CA SER A 115 23.05 3.67 2.84
C SER A 115 22.15 2.66 2.13
N LYS A 116 22.07 1.47 2.71
CA LYS A 116 21.63 0.27 2.02
C LYS A 116 20.21 0.40 1.50
N LYS A 117 19.30 0.99 2.29
CA LYS A 117 17.89 1.13 1.93
C LYS A 117 17.64 2.24 0.93
N ARG A 118 18.29 3.41 1.07
CA ARG A 118 18.22 4.47 0.04
C ARG A 118 18.69 3.96 -1.31
N SER A 119 19.80 3.22 -1.37
CA SER A 119 20.28 2.60 -2.61
C SER A 119 19.34 1.53 -3.18
N GLU A 120 18.83 0.60 -2.36
CA GLU A 120 17.83 -0.39 -2.82
C GLU A 120 16.57 0.27 -3.40
N THR A 121 16.12 1.38 -2.80
CA THR A 121 14.94 2.13 -3.23
C THR A 121 15.17 2.84 -4.56
N ILE A 122 16.33 3.50 -4.70
CA ILE A 122 16.75 4.16 -5.95
C ILE A 122 16.86 3.13 -7.09
N GLU A 123 17.46 1.95 -6.84
CA GLU A 123 17.54 0.89 -7.84
C GLU A 123 16.15 0.43 -8.30
N ALA A 124 15.19 0.28 -7.38
CA ALA A 124 13.82 -0.09 -7.71
C ALA A 124 13.10 1.02 -8.51
N LEU A 125 13.36 2.28 -8.22
CA LEU A 125 12.83 3.43 -8.98
C LEU A 125 13.39 3.51 -10.40
N TYR A 126 14.69 3.29 -10.59
CA TYR A 126 15.28 3.31 -11.92
C TYR A 126 14.73 2.21 -12.83
N GLU A 127 14.49 1.01 -12.28
CA GLU A 127 13.86 -0.07 -13.05
C GLU A 127 12.46 0.31 -13.57
N ILE A 128 11.76 1.19 -12.88
CA ILE A 128 10.44 1.68 -13.28
C ILE A 128 10.55 2.67 -14.43
N ILE A 129 11.50 3.60 -14.34
CA ILE A 129 11.72 4.63 -15.36
C ILE A 129 12.10 3.97 -16.69
N ASP A 130 12.98 2.98 -16.66
CA ASP A 130 13.41 2.26 -17.86
C ASP A 130 12.24 1.52 -18.57
N ASP A 131 11.19 1.18 -17.83
CA ASP A 131 10.00 0.47 -18.33
C ASP A 131 8.96 1.41 -18.98
N VAL A 132 9.06 2.74 -18.81
CA VAL A 132 8.11 3.73 -19.34
C VAL A 132 8.76 4.53 -20.45
N GLU A 133 8.37 4.28 -21.71
CA GLU A 133 8.72 5.15 -22.85
C GLU A 133 8.06 6.53 -22.64
N PHE A 134 8.76 7.47 -22.04
CA PHE A 134 8.30 8.85 -21.87
C PHE A 134 8.26 9.57 -23.24
N ASP A 135 7.12 10.18 -23.58
CA ASP A 135 6.88 10.75 -24.92
C ASP A 135 7.53 12.14 -25.18
N GLY A 136 8.29 12.67 -24.22
CA GLY A 136 9.01 13.93 -24.37
C GLY A 136 8.66 15.01 -23.34
N GLU A 137 7.79 14.74 -22.36
CA GLU A 137 7.84 15.48 -21.09
C GLU A 137 9.11 15.07 -20.34
N GLU A 138 9.80 16.05 -19.73
CA GLU A 138 11.06 15.80 -19.00
C GLU A 138 10.88 14.55 -18.14
N PRO A 139 11.75 13.53 -18.27
CA PRO A 139 11.66 12.37 -17.41
C PRO A 139 11.68 12.90 -15.97
N LEU A 140 11.10 12.17 -15.04
CA LEU A 140 11.25 12.44 -13.60
C LEU A 140 12.73 12.28 -13.18
N GLU A 141 13.64 13.09 -13.76
CA GLU A 141 15.09 13.00 -13.75
C GLU A 141 15.67 13.32 -12.37
N ARG A 142 14.85 13.53 -11.35
CA ARG A 142 15.28 13.69 -9.96
C ARG A 142 14.21 13.21 -8.99
N PHE A 143 13.90 11.91 -8.95
CA PHE A 143 13.06 11.42 -7.86
C PHE A 143 13.70 11.70 -6.51
N VAL A 144 14.94 11.23 -6.32
CA VAL A 144 15.69 11.48 -5.10
C VAL A 144 17.16 11.13 -5.33
N GLU A 145 18.07 12.01 -4.89
CA GLU A 145 19.49 11.70 -4.86
C GLU A 145 19.80 10.86 -3.61
N ALA A 146 20.78 9.96 -3.66
CA ALA A 146 21.05 9.05 -2.54
C ALA A 146 21.44 9.77 -1.24
N ASP A 147 22.09 10.93 -1.36
CA ASP A 147 22.47 11.82 -0.27
C ASP A 147 21.35 12.81 0.13
N CYS A 148 20.18 12.72 -0.47
CA CYS A 148 19.01 13.49 -0.04
C CYS A 148 18.65 13.14 1.41
N ILE A 149 18.54 14.18 2.23
CA ILE A 149 18.16 14.09 3.65
C ILE A 149 16.69 14.50 3.89
N ASP A 150 15.99 14.91 2.84
CA ASP A 150 14.60 15.33 2.95
C ASP A 150 13.66 14.12 2.94
N VAL A 151 13.03 13.86 4.08
CA VAL A 151 12.14 12.71 4.28
C VAL A 151 10.89 12.80 3.40
N GLU A 152 10.38 14.00 3.14
CA GLU A 152 9.20 14.19 2.28
C GLU A 152 9.49 13.75 0.84
N THR A 153 10.66 14.09 0.30
CA THR A 153 11.13 13.61 -0.99
C THR A 153 11.20 12.07 -1.04
N TRP A 154 11.70 11.44 0.03
CA TRP A 154 11.74 9.98 0.12
C TRP A 154 10.36 9.34 0.25
N GLN A 155 9.42 9.99 0.95
CA GLN A 155 8.04 9.53 1.05
C GLN A 155 7.40 9.47 -0.34
N VAL A 156 7.50 10.54 -1.13
CA VAL A 156 6.98 10.56 -2.52
C VAL A 156 7.60 9.44 -3.36
N ALA A 157 8.91 9.23 -3.25
CA ALA A 157 9.62 8.15 -3.92
C ALA A 157 9.06 6.75 -3.55
N VAL A 158 8.84 6.48 -2.26
CA VAL A 158 8.28 5.21 -1.78
C VAL A 158 6.81 5.05 -2.20
N GLU A 159 6.02 6.13 -2.19
CA GLU A 159 4.63 6.12 -2.64
C GLU A 159 4.51 5.77 -4.14
N VAL A 160 5.42 6.26 -4.97
CA VAL A 160 5.48 5.89 -6.40
C VAL A 160 5.70 4.38 -6.57
N LEU A 161 6.60 3.78 -5.79
CA LEU A 161 6.80 2.32 -5.79
C LEU A 161 5.55 1.58 -5.31
N ARG A 162 4.95 2.05 -4.21
CA ARG A 162 3.74 1.46 -3.64
C ARG A 162 2.57 1.48 -4.61
N ASN A 163 2.36 2.60 -5.32
CA ASN A 163 1.25 2.79 -6.27
C ASN A 163 1.32 1.84 -7.49
N ARG A 164 2.49 1.23 -7.76
CA ARG A 164 2.64 0.17 -8.76
C ARG A 164 2.23 -1.22 -8.29
N VAL A 165 2.04 -1.39 -6.99
CA VAL A 165 1.62 -2.65 -6.37
C VAL A 165 0.18 -2.53 -5.87
N LEU A 166 -0.14 -1.40 -5.23
CA LEU A 166 -1.46 -1.05 -4.71
C LEU A 166 -2.05 0.07 -5.58
N PRO A 167 -3.14 -0.17 -6.33
CA PRO A 167 -3.75 0.86 -7.17
C PRO A 167 -4.45 1.98 -6.38
N ASP A 168 -4.77 1.73 -5.11
CA ASP A 168 -5.59 2.58 -4.24
C ASP A 168 -5.20 2.40 -2.76
N GLU A 169 -5.75 3.27 -1.91
CA GLU A 169 -5.62 3.22 -0.45
C GLU A 169 -6.94 2.85 0.24
N ASP A 170 -7.78 2.05 -0.42
CA ASP A 170 -9.11 1.69 0.11
C ASP A 170 -9.03 0.99 1.48
N TRP A 171 -7.90 0.34 1.78
CA TRP A 171 -7.62 -0.28 3.08
C TRP A 171 -7.59 0.73 4.24
N ALA A 172 -7.29 2.01 3.99
CA ALA A 172 -7.28 3.06 5.00
C ALA A 172 -8.69 3.50 5.42
N LEU A 173 -9.72 3.12 4.64
CA LEU A 173 -11.10 3.47 4.89
C LEU A 173 -11.82 2.48 5.82
N ASP A 174 -11.12 1.48 6.37
CA ASP A 174 -11.72 0.42 7.18
C ASP A 174 -12.52 0.98 8.37
N GLU A 175 -11.93 1.87 9.16
CA GLU A 175 -12.63 2.52 10.28
C GLU A 175 -13.85 3.29 9.85
N LEU A 176 -13.69 4.16 8.84
CA LEU A 176 -14.78 4.98 8.34
C LEU A 176 -15.92 4.09 7.85
N ALA A 177 -15.61 2.99 7.17
CA ALA A 177 -16.60 2.04 6.67
C ALA A 177 -17.26 1.22 7.79
N LEU A 178 -16.57 0.95 8.90
CA LEU A 178 -17.08 0.20 10.06
C LEU A 178 -17.95 1.05 10.98
N ASP A 179 -17.67 2.34 11.10
CA ASP A 179 -18.44 3.27 11.94
C ASP A 179 -19.75 3.73 11.29
N LEU A 180 -19.86 3.62 9.96
CA LEU A 180 -21.08 3.93 9.24
C LEU A 180 -22.17 2.85 9.43
N PRO A 181 -23.46 3.24 9.47
CA PRO A 181 -24.56 2.29 9.35
C PRO A 181 -24.39 1.37 8.13
N PRO A 182 -24.76 0.07 8.20
CA PRO A 182 -24.47 -0.90 7.14
C PRO A 182 -24.91 -0.46 5.73
N GLU A 183 -26.10 0.12 5.60
CA GLU A 183 -26.63 0.62 4.31
C GLU A 183 -25.78 1.77 3.74
N GLN A 184 -25.25 2.64 4.60
CA GLN A 184 -24.38 3.76 4.22
C GLN A 184 -22.98 3.25 3.86
N GLY A 185 -22.44 2.30 4.62
CA GLY A 185 -21.17 1.63 4.31
C GLY A 185 -21.22 0.87 2.98
N GLU A 186 -22.32 0.17 2.68
CA GLU A 186 -22.54 -0.47 1.38
C GLU A 186 -22.61 0.56 0.23
N SER A 187 -23.32 1.66 0.45
CA SER A 187 -23.43 2.75 -0.53
C SER A 187 -22.06 3.40 -0.80
N LEU A 188 -21.27 3.68 0.24
CA LEU A 188 -19.91 4.21 0.12
C LEU A 188 -19.03 3.25 -0.69
N LYS A 189 -19.02 1.95 -0.35
CA LYS A 189 -18.26 0.93 -1.09
C LYS A 189 -18.68 0.86 -2.55
N GLN A 190 -19.98 0.91 -2.84
CA GLN A 190 -20.49 0.90 -4.21
C GLN A 190 -20.04 2.13 -5.01
N VAL A 191 -20.07 3.32 -4.41
CA VAL A 191 -19.64 4.57 -5.04
C VAL A 191 -18.13 4.56 -5.32
N MET A 192 -17.33 4.05 -4.39
CA MET A 192 -15.88 3.96 -4.53
C MET A 192 -15.42 2.77 -5.41
N GLY A 193 -16.34 1.89 -5.79
CA GLY A 193 -16.01 0.68 -6.55
C GLY A 193 -15.33 -0.41 -5.70
N ILE A 194 -15.37 -0.28 -4.38
CA ILE A 194 -14.82 -1.25 -3.44
C ILE A 194 -15.73 -2.47 -3.40
N ASN A 195 -15.12 -3.65 -3.44
CA ASN A 195 -15.86 -4.90 -3.38
C ASN A 195 -16.50 -5.08 -1.98
N ASN A 196 -17.76 -5.53 -1.92
CA ASN A 196 -18.48 -5.72 -0.66
C ASN A 196 -17.74 -6.62 0.35
N ASP A 197 -17.01 -7.65 -0.10
CA ASP A 197 -16.26 -8.52 0.81
C ASP A 197 -14.82 -8.06 1.06
N TYR A 198 -14.42 -6.88 0.59
CA TYR A 198 -13.06 -6.35 0.73
C TYR A 198 -12.63 -6.18 2.21
N PHE A 199 -13.55 -5.69 3.04
CA PHE A 199 -13.35 -5.46 4.48
C PHE A 199 -13.86 -6.62 5.36
N ILE A 200 -14.37 -7.71 4.76
CA ILE A 200 -14.93 -8.83 5.54
C ILE A 200 -13.83 -9.78 6.03
N ASP A 201 -12.65 -9.74 5.42
CA ASP A 201 -11.54 -10.61 5.79
C ASP A 201 -11.05 -10.28 7.20
N THR A 202 -10.81 -11.33 7.99
CA THR A 202 -10.32 -11.21 9.36
C THR A 202 -8.91 -11.78 9.44
N ALA A 203 -8.04 -11.15 10.23
CA ALA A 203 -6.70 -11.67 10.45
C ALA A 203 -6.78 -13.14 10.93
N PRO A 204 -5.92 -14.04 10.42
CA PRO A 204 -5.99 -15.44 10.80
C PRO A 204 -5.80 -15.57 12.31
N ASN A 205 -6.46 -16.54 12.96
CA ASN A 205 -6.12 -16.87 14.35
C ASN A 205 -4.75 -17.57 14.37
N ALA A 206 -3.68 -16.78 14.42
CA ALA A 206 -2.31 -17.25 14.36
C ALA A 206 -1.77 -17.58 15.75
N THR A 207 -1.21 -18.77 15.88
CA THR A 207 -0.44 -19.18 17.05
C THR A 207 1.05 -18.91 16.85
N VAL A 208 1.83 -19.02 17.93
CA VAL A 208 3.30 -18.97 17.86
C VAL A 208 3.87 -20.03 16.92
N ALA A 209 3.22 -21.20 16.80
CA ALA A 209 3.64 -22.26 15.90
C ALA A 209 3.41 -21.87 14.42
N ASP A 210 2.29 -21.21 14.13
CA ASP A 210 1.97 -20.71 12.78
C ASP A 210 2.93 -19.60 12.37
N ALA A 211 3.21 -18.65 13.27
CA ALA A 211 4.19 -17.60 13.04
C ALA A 211 5.59 -18.17 12.76
N ARG A 212 5.96 -19.26 13.44
CA ARG A 212 7.25 -19.93 13.22
C ARG A 212 7.29 -20.58 11.84
N GLU A 213 6.22 -21.26 11.45
CA GLU A 213 6.13 -21.86 10.12
C GLU A 213 6.19 -20.79 9.02
N ALA A 214 5.44 -19.69 9.19
CA ALA A 214 5.47 -18.54 8.29
C ALA A 214 6.88 -17.93 8.17
N TRP A 215 7.60 -17.79 9.29
CA TRP A 215 9.00 -17.36 9.26
C TRP A 215 9.90 -18.32 8.49
N CYS A 216 9.81 -19.63 8.75
CA CYS A 216 10.59 -20.62 8.02
C CYS A 216 10.29 -20.62 6.51
N ASN A 217 9.02 -20.44 6.12
CA ASN A 217 8.61 -20.34 4.72
C ASN A 217 9.17 -19.08 4.05
N LEU A 218 9.16 -17.95 4.76
CA LEU A 218 9.78 -16.72 4.27
C LEU A 218 11.30 -16.90 4.10
N LEU A 219 11.98 -17.47 5.10
CA LEU A 219 13.41 -17.77 5.04
C LEU A 219 13.74 -18.63 3.82
N GLU A 220 13.00 -19.72 3.61
CA GLU A 220 13.16 -20.60 2.46
C GLU A 220 12.94 -19.86 1.14
N ARG A 221 11.92 -19.00 1.07
CA ARG A 221 11.62 -18.18 -0.11
C ARG A 221 12.72 -17.18 -0.43
N LEU A 222 13.28 -16.52 0.60
CA LEU A 222 14.26 -15.45 0.44
C LEU A 222 15.70 -15.95 0.34
N THR A 223 16.02 -17.10 0.93
CA THR A 223 17.39 -17.61 1.04
C THR A 223 17.59 -18.98 0.40
N GLY A 224 16.52 -19.67 -0.01
CA GLY A 224 16.58 -21.04 -0.51
C GLY A 224 16.86 -22.08 0.58
N HIS A 225 17.03 -21.63 1.84
CA HIS A 225 17.31 -22.46 2.98
C HIS A 225 16.17 -22.42 3.99
N ARG A 226 15.65 -23.60 4.34
CA ARG A 226 14.63 -23.76 5.38
C ARG A 226 15.31 -24.25 6.67
N PRO A 227 15.25 -23.50 7.77
CA PRO A 227 15.80 -24.00 9.03
C PRO A 227 14.94 -25.16 9.56
N GLU A 228 15.60 -26.21 10.07
CA GLU A 228 14.92 -27.39 10.63
C GLU A 228 14.20 -27.09 11.95
N SER A 229 14.68 -26.10 12.71
CA SER A 229 14.08 -25.67 13.96
C SER A 229 14.32 -24.19 14.23
N TRP A 230 13.28 -23.49 14.68
CA TRP A 230 13.36 -22.09 15.12
C TRP A 230 12.49 -21.88 16.37
N ARG A 231 12.86 -20.91 17.23
CA ARG A 231 12.11 -20.51 18.42
C ARG A 231 12.07 -18.98 18.54
N PHE A 232 10.94 -18.44 18.95
CA PHE A 232 10.81 -17.03 19.32
C PHE A 232 11.12 -16.85 20.83
N GLY A 233 11.72 -15.72 21.22
CA GLY A 233 12.04 -15.37 22.62
C GLY A 233 13.52 -15.44 23.03
N ASP A 234 13.79 -15.21 24.32
CA ASP A 234 15.09 -14.97 24.98
C ASP A 234 16.14 -16.12 24.94
N GLN A 235 15.96 -17.12 24.08
CA GLN A 235 16.97 -18.14 23.84
C GLN A 235 17.57 -17.86 22.45
N PRO A 236 18.68 -17.11 22.35
CA PRO A 236 19.32 -16.74 21.08
C PRO A 236 20.11 -17.92 20.50
N GLU A 237 19.51 -19.12 20.46
CA GLU A 237 20.10 -20.25 19.76
C GLU A 237 20.07 -19.95 18.25
N LEU A 238 21.20 -19.37 17.82
CA LEU A 238 21.84 -19.54 16.53
C LEU A 238 20.87 -19.44 15.36
N VAL A 239 20.59 -18.20 14.92
CA VAL A 239 20.66 -17.97 13.48
C VAL A 239 22.01 -18.55 13.08
N PRO A 240 22.07 -19.60 12.24
CA PRO A 240 23.36 -20.14 11.83
C PRO A 240 24.20 -18.94 11.38
N GLU A 241 25.44 -18.79 11.87
CA GLU A 241 26.28 -17.60 11.55
C GLU A 241 26.47 -17.43 10.02
N ASP A 242 26.22 -18.51 9.28
CA ASP A 242 26.18 -18.65 7.83
C ASP A 242 24.87 -18.17 7.16
N VAL A 243 23.76 -18.02 7.91
CA VAL A 243 22.56 -17.29 7.47
C VAL A 243 22.80 -15.82 7.79
N CYS A 244 23.53 -15.16 6.89
CA CYS A 244 23.80 -13.74 6.96
C CYS A 244 22.51 -12.95 7.27
N CYS A 245 22.57 -11.97 8.17
CA CYS A 245 21.44 -11.09 8.51
C CYS A 245 20.87 -10.33 7.30
N ASP A 246 21.62 -10.33 6.20
CA ASP A 246 21.22 -9.86 4.91
C ASP A 246 20.90 -11.04 4.00
N PRO A 247 19.73 -11.07 3.33
CA PRO A 247 19.43 -12.12 2.36
C PRO A 247 20.60 -12.18 1.35
N PRO A 248 21.18 -13.36 1.07
CA PRO A 248 22.36 -13.44 0.22
C PRO A 248 22.01 -12.86 -1.17
N PRO A 249 22.81 -11.92 -1.71
CA PRO A 249 22.68 -11.59 -3.12
C PRO A 249 23.18 -12.81 -3.94
N PRO A 250 22.45 -13.36 -4.93
CA PRO A 250 21.05 -13.21 -5.31
C PRO A 250 20.31 -14.55 -5.19
N VAL A 251 19.67 -14.83 -4.05
CA VAL A 251 18.82 -16.05 -3.96
C VAL A 251 17.53 -15.89 -4.78
N LEU A 252 17.06 -14.66 -4.99
CA LEU A 252 16.12 -14.34 -6.07
C LEU A 252 16.83 -14.39 -7.43
N SER A 253 17.49 -15.51 -7.75
CA SER A 253 18.00 -15.78 -9.10
C SER A 253 16.81 -16.10 -9.99
N PHE A 254 16.19 -15.05 -10.53
CA PHE A 254 15.23 -15.17 -11.62
C PHE A 254 15.99 -15.59 -12.88
N SER A 255 16.39 -16.86 -12.95
CA SER A 255 17.14 -17.46 -14.05
C SER A 255 16.28 -17.72 -15.30
N GLY A 256 15.10 -17.11 -15.37
CA GLY A 256 14.24 -17.13 -16.56
C GLY A 256 14.57 -15.95 -17.45
N SER A 257 15.12 -16.23 -18.64
CA SER A 257 15.23 -15.29 -19.75
C SER A 257 13.97 -14.43 -19.86
N ALA A 258 14.14 -13.13 -20.11
CA ALA A 258 13.06 -12.20 -20.41
C ALA A 258 12.08 -12.80 -21.41
N GLU A 259 10.98 -13.38 -20.92
CA GLU A 259 9.84 -13.70 -21.76
C GLU A 259 9.24 -12.36 -22.17
N THR A 260 9.38 -12.06 -23.46
CA THR A 260 8.72 -10.93 -24.13
C THR A 260 7.24 -10.91 -23.72
N LYS A 261 6.84 -9.84 -23.01
CA LYS A 261 5.45 -9.58 -22.60
C LYS A 261 4.53 -9.64 -23.83
N THR A 262 3.72 -10.70 -23.95
CA THR A 262 2.55 -10.69 -24.83
C THR A 262 1.43 -10.00 -24.07
N THR A 263 1.24 -8.70 -24.28
CA THR A 263 0.12 -7.94 -23.72
C THR A 263 -1.18 -8.33 -24.43
N SER A 264 -1.88 -9.36 -23.96
CA SER A 264 -3.29 -9.54 -24.31
C SER A 264 -4.14 -8.66 -23.40
N LYS A 265 -4.93 -7.75 -24.00
CA LYS A 265 -5.92 -6.95 -23.27
C LYS A 265 -6.93 -7.90 -22.59
N PRO A 266 -7.18 -7.78 -21.28
CA PRO A 266 -8.26 -8.52 -20.64
C PRO A 266 -9.61 -8.01 -21.15
N VAL A 267 -10.42 -8.92 -21.69
CA VAL A 267 -11.84 -8.66 -21.99
C VAL A 267 -12.63 -9.00 -20.73
N PHE A 268 -13.14 -7.98 -20.04
CA PHE A 268 -14.04 -8.17 -18.91
C PHE A 268 -15.48 -8.34 -19.40
N PRO A 269 -16.29 -9.26 -18.81
CA PRO A 269 -17.71 -9.33 -19.10
C PRO A 269 -18.42 -8.07 -18.58
N VAL A 270 -19.13 -7.38 -19.48
CA VAL A 270 -20.04 -6.28 -19.14
C VAL A 270 -21.22 -6.87 -18.38
N ALA A 271 -21.31 -6.62 -17.09
CA ALA A 271 -22.53 -6.86 -16.32
C ALA A 271 -23.48 -5.67 -16.51
N ASP A 272 -24.75 -5.94 -16.82
CA ASP A 272 -25.82 -4.95 -16.82
C ASP A 272 -25.95 -4.36 -15.40
N LYS A 273 -25.36 -3.18 -15.18
CA LYS A 273 -25.53 -2.41 -13.94
C LYS A 273 -26.69 -1.43 -14.12
N ALA A 274 -27.65 -1.48 -13.21
CA ALA A 274 -28.65 -0.42 -13.06
C ALA A 274 -27.92 0.90 -12.73
N THR A 275 -28.21 1.95 -13.49
CA THR A 275 -27.65 3.29 -13.30
C THR A 275 -28.28 3.91 -12.06
N VAL A 276 -27.57 3.92 -10.93
CA VAL A 276 -27.95 4.72 -9.76
C VAL A 276 -27.49 6.15 -10.03
N ARG A 277 -28.40 7.12 -9.98
CA ARG A 277 -28.02 8.52 -10.15
C ARG A 277 -27.25 8.97 -8.92
N LEU A 278 -26.13 9.66 -9.14
CA LEU A 278 -25.29 10.20 -8.06
C LEU A 278 -26.11 11.02 -7.06
N GLY A 279 -27.10 11.79 -7.53
CA GLY A 279 -28.03 12.53 -6.66
C GLY A 279 -28.85 11.66 -5.70
N ASP A 280 -29.27 10.47 -6.12
CA ASP A 280 -30.05 9.54 -5.27
C ASP A 280 -29.16 8.87 -4.20
N ALA A 281 -27.87 8.72 -4.50
CA ALA A 281 -26.86 8.29 -3.52
C ALA A 281 -26.48 9.45 -2.57
N MET A 282 -26.46 10.69 -3.06
CA MET A 282 -26.14 11.90 -2.29
C MET A 282 -27.22 12.22 -1.24
N ASP A 283 -28.49 12.01 -1.56
CA ASP A 283 -29.61 12.23 -0.62
C ASP A 283 -29.63 11.20 0.54
N GLN A 284 -28.96 10.05 0.39
CA GLN A 284 -28.97 8.97 1.40
C GLN A 284 -27.85 9.07 2.45
N ILE A 285 -26.75 9.76 2.16
CA ILE A 285 -25.54 9.70 3.01
C ILE A 285 -25.48 10.83 4.07
N ALA A 286 -26.35 11.85 4.00
CA ALA A 286 -26.48 12.89 5.05
C ALA A 286 -25.14 13.47 5.57
N MET A 287 -24.15 13.69 4.70
CA MET A 287 -22.87 14.30 5.08
C MET A 287 -23.01 15.83 5.21
N THR A 288 -22.31 16.43 6.17
CA THR A 288 -22.28 17.88 6.37
C THR A 288 -21.46 18.59 5.29
N PRO A 289 -21.81 19.84 4.90
CA PRO A 289 -21.14 20.57 3.82
C PRO A 289 -19.64 20.80 4.01
N SER A 290 -19.11 20.83 5.23
CA SER A 290 -17.68 21.01 5.51
C SER A 290 -16.81 19.82 5.10
N ALA A 291 -17.39 18.61 5.00
CA ALA A 291 -16.69 17.42 4.55
C ALA A 291 -16.29 17.47 3.04
N TRP A 292 -16.83 18.44 2.30
CA TRP A 292 -16.60 18.58 0.85
C TRP A 292 -15.43 19.49 0.45
N ASP A 293 -14.99 20.44 1.30
CA ASP A 293 -13.87 21.34 0.98
C ASP A 293 -12.54 20.60 0.73
N VAL A 294 -12.54 19.33 1.11
CA VAL A 294 -11.44 18.38 1.09
C VAL A 294 -11.26 17.69 -0.28
N PHE A 295 -12.27 17.67 -1.16
CA PHE A 295 -12.30 16.79 -2.33
C PHE A 295 -12.12 17.46 -3.70
N LEU A 296 -11.86 18.77 -3.78
CA LEU A 296 -11.82 19.49 -5.07
C LEU A 296 -10.49 20.22 -5.33
N HIS A 297 -9.66 19.64 -6.22
CA HIS A 297 -8.79 20.43 -7.09
C HIS A 297 -9.22 20.29 -8.56
N LEU A 298 -9.87 21.35 -9.06
CA LEU A 298 -10.32 21.54 -10.45
C LEU A 298 -9.09 21.79 -11.35
N PRO A 299 -8.68 20.83 -12.20
CA PRO A 299 -9.08 20.96 -13.60
C PRO A 299 -9.34 19.65 -14.39
N SER A 300 -9.18 18.44 -13.82
CA SER A 300 -9.22 17.18 -14.61
C SER A 300 -10.46 16.29 -14.40
N GLY A 301 -11.27 16.52 -13.37
CA GLY A 301 -12.47 15.70 -13.10
C GLY A 301 -12.16 14.21 -12.80
N GLN A 302 -10.92 13.89 -12.46
CA GLN A 302 -10.53 12.56 -11.98
C GLN A 302 -10.11 12.65 -10.50
N LEU A 303 -10.69 11.79 -9.66
CA LEU A 303 -10.27 11.57 -8.28
C LEU A 303 -9.02 10.68 -8.30
N SER A 304 -7.84 11.29 -8.20
CA SER A 304 -6.59 10.59 -7.86
C SER A 304 -6.33 10.82 -6.37
N SER A 305 -6.47 9.76 -5.57
CA SER A 305 -6.02 9.57 -4.17
C SER A 305 -6.05 10.76 -3.19
N LEU A 306 -6.60 10.54 -2.00
CA LEU A 306 -6.55 11.51 -0.90
C LEU A 306 -5.08 11.70 -0.41
N PRO A 307 -4.51 12.91 -0.41
CA PRO A 307 -3.19 13.15 0.18
C PRO A 307 -3.20 12.93 1.70
N HIS A 308 -2.09 12.47 2.28
CA HIS A 308 -1.93 12.18 3.71
C HIS A 308 -2.25 13.38 4.66
N ASP A 309 -2.28 14.61 4.16
CA ASP A 309 -2.66 15.81 4.93
C ASP A 309 -4.16 15.88 5.27
N LEU A 310 -4.98 15.05 4.63
CA LEU A 310 -6.43 15.07 4.76
C LEU A 310 -6.94 14.55 6.10
N SER A 311 -6.32 13.48 6.62
CA SER A 311 -6.69 12.86 7.88
C SER A 311 -6.42 13.80 9.05
N HIS A 312 -5.29 14.51 9.04
CA HIS A 312 -4.99 15.55 10.02
C HIS A 312 -5.91 16.78 9.89
N ALA A 313 -6.31 17.16 8.67
CA ALA A 313 -7.28 18.24 8.47
C ALA A 313 -8.68 17.85 8.97
N ILE A 314 -9.11 16.60 8.76
CA ILE A 314 -10.38 16.05 9.26
C ILE A 314 -10.38 16.00 10.80
N GLU A 315 -9.32 15.51 11.44
CA GLU A 315 -9.20 15.49 12.91
C GLU A 315 -9.17 16.90 13.51
N ALA A 316 -8.48 17.85 12.85
CA ALA A 316 -8.42 19.23 13.30
C ALA A 316 -9.78 19.94 13.20
N GLU A 317 -10.51 19.79 12.08
CA GLU A 317 -11.83 20.39 11.88
C GLU A 317 -12.90 19.79 12.80
N MET A 318 -12.87 18.47 13.03
CA MET A 318 -13.78 17.81 13.98
C MET A 318 -13.62 18.31 15.41
N SER A 319 -12.49 18.92 15.75
CA SER A 319 -12.25 19.55 17.06
C SER A 319 -12.80 20.99 17.19
N PHE A 320 -13.18 21.65 16.09
CA PHE A 320 -13.54 23.08 16.05
C PHE A 320 -14.98 23.41 15.62
N ALA A 321 -15.78 22.41 15.21
CA ALA A 321 -17.14 22.64 14.71
C ALA A 321 -18.16 22.93 15.84
N ASP A 322 -18.14 24.17 16.35
CA ASP A 322 -19.21 24.75 17.17
C ASP A 322 -19.49 26.20 16.77
N TYR A 323 -19.68 26.50 15.47
CA TYR A 323 -20.27 27.78 15.02
C TYR A 323 -20.90 27.65 13.62
N GLY A 324 -22.22 27.79 13.52
CA GLY A 324 -22.95 27.91 12.25
C GLY A 324 -23.15 29.36 11.82
N GLY A 325 -23.05 29.63 10.51
CA GLY A 325 -23.41 30.94 9.93
C GLY A 325 -23.40 30.95 8.40
N GLU A 326 -24.31 31.75 7.81
CA GLU A 326 -24.57 32.26 6.43
C GLU A 326 -23.65 31.92 5.22
N ALA A 327 -22.45 31.39 5.40
CA ALA A 327 -21.57 30.94 4.32
C ALA A 327 -22.12 29.70 3.58
N ASP A 328 -22.83 28.82 4.29
CA ASP A 328 -23.34 27.55 3.76
C ASP A 328 -24.38 27.74 2.63
N GLU A 329 -25.29 28.71 2.74
CA GLU A 329 -26.35 28.93 1.75
C GLU A 329 -25.82 29.49 0.42
N LYS A 330 -24.79 30.35 0.46
CA LYS A 330 -24.19 30.91 -0.76
C LYS A 330 -23.37 29.86 -1.51
N MET A 331 -22.72 28.95 -0.78
CA MET A 331 -21.96 27.85 -1.37
C MET A 331 -22.89 26.81 -2.01
N PHE A 332 -24.01 26.48 -1.36
CA PHE A 332 -25.03 25.60 -1.93
C PHE A 332 -25.62 26.14 -3.23
N ALA A 333 -25.92 27.44 -3.28
CA ALA A 333 -26.43 28.08 -4.49
C ALA A 333 -25.42 28.06 -5.65
N LEU A 334 -24.11 28.14 -5.36
CA LEU A 334 -23.05 28.10 -6.36
C LEU A 334 -22.86 26.69 -6.95
N ALA A 335 -22.86 25.65 -6.10
CA ALA A 335 -22.75 24.27 -6.53
C ALA A 335 -23.94 23.85 -7.42
N GLN A 336 -25.15 24.27 -7.06
CA GLN A 336 -26.36 24.01 -7.84
C GLN A 336 -26.32 24.71 -9.21
N ALA A 337 -25.79 25.94 -9.28
CA ALA A 337 -25.64 26.66 -10.54
C ALA A 337 -24.60 26.00 -11.48
N ILE A 338 -23.53 25.40 -10.94
CA ILE A 338 -22.52 24.65 -11.73
C ILE A 338 -23.13 23.35 -12.28
N HIS A 339 -23.96 22.67 -11.50
CA HIS A 339 -24.67 21.47 -11.93
C HIS A 339 -25.65 21.75 -13.07
N GLU A 340 -26.41 22.85 -12.98
CA GLU A 340 -27.41 23.23 -13.98
C GLU A 340 -26.80 23.74 -15.30
N THR A 341 -25.54 24.21 -15.28
CA THR A 341 -24.86 24.78 -16.44
C THR A 341 -23.93 23.79 -17.16
N ASN A 342 -23.57 22.67 -16.53
CA ASN A 342 -22.79 21.62 -17.17
C ASN A 342 -23.67 20.74 -18.09
N HIS A 343 -23.66 21.05 -19.37
CA HIS A 343 -24.14 20.15 -20.41
C HIS A 343 -23.18 18.96 -20.54
N TYR A 344 -23.51 17.84 -19.90
CA TYR A 344 -22.84 16.57 -20.16
C TYR A 344 -23.08 16.16 -21.62
N VAL A 345 -22.02 16.13 -22.42
CA VAL A 345 -22.05 15.50 -23.75
C VAL A 345 -21.81 14.01 -23.53
N GLU A 346 -22.79 13.17 -23.86
CA GLU A 346 -22.58 11.72 -23.88
C GLU A 346 -21.46 11.37 -24.86
N VAL A 347 -20.42 10.69 -24.37
CA VAL A 347 -19.34 10.19 -25.21
C VAL A 347 -19.89 9.03 -26.05
N PRO A 348 -19.79 9.06 -27.39
CA PRO A 348 -20.27 7.97 -28.23
C PRO A 348 -19.51 6.67 -27.93
N SER A 349 -20.22 5.55 -27.86
CA SER A 349 -19.73 4.23 -27.44
C SER A 349 -18.61 3.60 -28.28
N ASN A 350 -18.13 4.29 -29.31
CA ASN A 350 -17.22 3.75 -30.31
C ASN A 350 -16.12 4.78 -30.61
N PHE A 351 -15.10 4.87 -29.74
CA PHE A 351 -13.84 5.52 -30.09
C PHE A 351 -12.72 4.48 -30.07
N ASP A 352 -12.23 4.15 -31.28
CA ASP A 352 -10.98 3.44 -31.53
C ASP A 352 -9.82 4.39 -31.24
N PHE A 353 -8.90 3.98 -30.37
CA PHE A 353 -7.59 4.63 -30.23
C PHE A 353 -6.57 3.81 -31.02
N HIS A 354 -5.96 4.44 -32.04
CA HIS A 354 -4.80 3.94 -32.78
C HIS A 354 -3.51 4.20 -32.02
#